data_AF-A0A1P8KKP5-F1
#
_entry.id   AF-A0A1P8KKP5-F1
#
_cell.length_a   1.000
_cell.length_b   1.000
_cell.length_c   1.000
_cell.angle_alpha   90.00
_cell.angle_beta   90.00
_cell.angle_gamma   90.00
#
_symmetry.space_group_name_H-M   'P 1'
#
loop_
_entity.id
_entity.type
_entity.pdbx_description
1 polymer ?
#
loop_
_entity_poly.entity_id
_entity_poly.type
_entity_poly.pdbx_seq_one_letter_code
_entity_poly.pdbx_strand_id
1 'polypeptide(L)'
;MNTILVIGILILLIICISLLVILLNINSKKKNKSNKNKIDYEKSDYKKLNFSNIEIPKKIERMDEYSLNKAARVVFDSFKSLDYVSKPASSLDKIEWHTWQVSLIMALIKKNKGSFVPNNNELFHELITNINNDLLVNETQKIINKFNNKVDVFKGREELSQDIVWSSKDVSILFYYMARH
;
A
#
# COMPACT_ATOMS: atom_id res chain seq x y z
N MET A 1 -41.03 -44.61 -13.85
CA MET A 1 -39.84 -43.87 -13.39
C MET A 1 -39.79 -43.97 -11.88
N ASN A 2 -38.74 -44.60 -11.36
CA ASN A 2 -38.68 -45.10 -10.00
C ASN A 2 -38.79 -43.97 -8.98
N THR A 3 -39.89 -43.93 -8.24
CA THR A 3 -40.08 -43.06 -7.08
C THR A 3 -38.92 -43.19 -6.08
N ILE A 4 -38.34 -44.38 -5.98
CA ILE A 4 -37.13 -44.68 -5.20
C ILE A 4 -35.90 -43.90 -5.71
N LEU A 5 -35.72 -43.75 -7.04
CA LEU A 5 -34.63 -42.94 -7.62
C LEU A 5 -34.85 -41.46 -7.35
N VAL A 6 -36.10 -40.99 -7.45
CA VAL A 6 -36.45 -39.59 -7.17
C VAL A 6 -36.20 -39.25 -5.71
N ILE A 7 -36.58 -40.13 -4.78
CA ILE A 7 -36.31 -39.98 -3.34
C ILE A 7 -34.81 -40.00 -3.06
N GLY A 8 -34.05 -40.90 -3.71
CA GLY A 8 -32.60 -40.96 -3.57
C GLY A 8 -31.90 -39.67 -4.00
N ILE A 9 -32.31 -39.09 -5.13
CA ILE A 9 -31.78 -37.80 -5.63
C ILE A 9 -32.13 -36.65 -4.67
N LEU A 10 -33.34 -36.66 -4.10
CA LEU A 10 -33.78 -35.63 -3.18
C LEU A 10 -32.96 -35.64 -1.87
N ILE A 11 -32.68 -36.83 -1.34
CA ILE A 11 -31.83 -37.01 -0.16
C ILE A 11 -30.39 -36.55 -0.44
N LEU A 12 -29.85 -36.89 -1.61
CA LEU A 12 -28.50 -36.48 -2.02
C LEU A 12 -28.37 -34.94 -2.12
N LEU A 13 -29.39 -34.26 -2.66
CA LEU A 13 -29.44 -32.80 -2.75
C LEU A 13 -29.43 -32.13 -1.36
N ILE A 14 -30.20 -32.67 -0.41
CA ILE A 14 -30.24 -32.16 0.97
C ILE A 14 -28.87 -32.30 1.66
N ILE A 15 -28.17 -33.41 1.41
CA ILE A 15 -26.82 -33.63 1.93
C ILE A 15 -25.83 -32.64 1.31
N CYS A 16 -25.87 -32.42 -0.01
CA CYS A 16 -25.00 -31.44 -0.68
C CYS A 16 -25.24 -30.01 -0.18
N ILE A 17 -26.50 -29.60 0.01
CA ILE A 17 -26.83 -28.27 0.53
C ILE A 17 -26.36 -28.10 1.98
N SER A 18 -26.52 -29.12 2.83
CA SER A 18 -26.05 -29.06 4.22
C SER A 18 -24.51 -28.98 4.32
N LEU A 19 -23.78 -29.71 3.47
CA LEU A 19 -22.32 -29.60 3.37
C LEU A 19 -21.87 -28.20 2.91
N LEU A 20 -22.58 -27.59 1.95
CA LEU A 20 -22.27 -26.25 1.45
C LEU A 20 -22.48 -25.17 2.52
N VAL A 21 -23.51 -25.30 3.35
CA VAL A 21 -23.74 -24.41 4.51
C VAL A 21 -22.64 -24.57 5.56
N ILE A 22 -22.16 -25.79 5.82
CA ILE A 22 -21.03 -26.03 6.74
C ILE A 22 -19.74 -25.40 6.20
N LEU A 23 -19.45 -25.55 4.90
CA LEU A 23 -18.26 -24.96 4.26
C LEU A 23 -18.27 -23.43 4.30
N LEU A 24 -19.42 -22.80 4.06
CA LEU A 24 -19.57 -21.34 4.15
C LEU A 24 -19.49 -20.83 5.59
N ASN A 25 -19.89 -21.63 6.58
CA ASN A 25 -19.84 -21.26 8.01
C ASN A 25 -18.48 -21.54 8.67
N ILE A 26 -17.59 -22.33 8.03
CA ILE A 26 -16.23 -22.60 8.51
C ILE A 26 -15.30 -21.39 8.32
N ASN A 27 -15.64 -20.43 7.44
CA ASN A 27 -14.83 -19.23 7.22
C ASN A 27 -15.30 -17.98 7.99
N SER A 28 -16.28 -18.12 8.90
CA SER A 28 -16.88 -16.98 9.62
C SER A 28 -16.55 -16.89 11.12
N LYS A 29 -15.67 -17.75 11.67
CA LYS A 29 -15.23 -17.64 13.08
C LYS A 29 -13.78 -18.08 13.30
N LYS A 30 -12.86 -17.13 13.17
CA LYS A 30 -11.66 -17.08 14.02
C LYS A 30 -11.74 -15.85 14.94
N LYS A 31 -12.67 -15.89 15.90
CA LYS A 31 -12.62 -15.02 17.07
C LYS A 31 -11.58 -15.63 18.02
N ASN A 32 -10.34 -15.17 17.91
CA ASN A 32 -9.37 -15.41 18.96
C ASN A 32 -9.84 -14.68 20.22
N LYS A 33 -9.92 -15.44 21.31
CA LYS A 33 -10.18 -14.98 22.67
C LYS A 33 -9.04 -14.02 23.03
N SER A 34 -9.29 -12.71 22.99
CA SER A 34 -8.37 -11.71 23.54
C SER A 34 -8.35 -11.90 25.05
N ASN A 35 -7.24 -12.45 25.55
CA ASN A 35 -6.86 -12.26 26.93
C ASN A 35 -6.72 -10.75 27.12
N LYS A 36 -7.55 -10.21 28.01
CA LYS A 36 -7.54 -8.80 28.40
C LYS A 36 -6.37 -8.55 29.34
N ASN A 37 -5.15 -8.78 28.86
CA ASN A 37 -4.00 -8.08 29.40
C ASN A 37 -4.14 -6.67 28.82
N LYS A 38 -4.50 -5.71 29.68
CA LYS A 38 -4.18 -4.31 29.45
C LYS A 38 -2.66 -4.24 29.34
N ILE A 39 -2.15 -4.51 28.15
CA ILE A 39 -0.90 -3.90 27.73
C ILE A 39 -1.35 -2.46 27.50
N ASP A 40 -1.08 -1.62 28.49
CA ASP A 40 -0.95 -0.20 28.22
C ASP A 40 -0.03 -0.14 27.01
N TYR A 41 -0.58 0.27 25.87
CA TYR A 41 0.26 0.78 24.80
C TYR A 41 0.94 1.98 25.44
N GLU A 42 2.11 1.73 26.03
CA GLU A 42 3.10 2.75 26.24
C GLU A 42 3.11 3.49 24.92
N LYS A 43 2.65 4.73 25.01
CA LYS A 43 2.66 5.70 23.94
C LYS A 43 4.15 5.97 23.73
N SER A 44 4.86 5.01 23.11
CA SER A 44 6.22 5.22 22.69
C SER A 44 6.14 6.42 21.78
N ASP A 45 6.92 7.42 22.14
CA ASP A 45 6.96 8.73 21.53
C ASP A 45 7.57 8.55 20.13
N TYR A 46 6.82 7.88 19.23
CA TYR A 46 7.23 7.66 17.86
C TYR A 46 7.43 9.04 17.27
N LYS A 47 8.65 9.30 16.79
CA LYS A 47 9.00 10.54 16.09
C LYS A 47 7.97 10.77 14.98
N LYS A 48 7.01 11.64 15.21
CA LYS A 48 5.92 11.89 14.25
C LYS A 48 6.55 12.48 12.99
N LEU A 49 6.26 11.90 11.84
CA LEU A 49 6.67 12.47 10.55
C LEU A 49 6.16 13.89 10.43
N ASN A 50 7.03 14.79 10.00
CA ASN A 50 6.66 16.16 9.77
C ASN A 50 6.18 16.33 8.32
N PHE A 51 4.88 16.13 8.13
CA PHE A 51 4.23 16.27 6.82
C PHE A 51 3.88 17.70 6.44
N SER A 52 3.82 18.63 7.40
CA SER A 52 3.38 20.01 7.13
C SER A 52 4.33 20.73 6.17
N ASN A 53 5.58 20.28 6.11
CA ASN A 53 6.63 20.91 5.33
C ASN A 53 6.79 20.30 3.93
N ILE A 54 5.94 19.35 3.51
CA ILE A 54 6.04 18.80 2.16
C ILE A 54 5.51 19.83 1.15
N GLU A 55 6.38 20.33 0.28
CA GLU A 55 6.03 21.31 -0.75
C GLU A 55 5.63 20.61 -2.05
N ILE A 56 4.33 20.56 -2.35
CA ILE A 56 3.79 19.82 -3.49
C ILE A 56 3.78 20.70 -4.74
N PRO A 57 4.11 20.18 -5.94
CA PRO A 57 3.95 20.91 -7.18
C PRO A 57 2.54 21.47 -7.37
N LYS A 58 2.44 22.75 -7.74
CA LYS A 58 1.17 23.50 -7.77
C LYS A 58 0.10 22.83 -8.63
N LYS A 59 0.49 22.17 -9.73
CA LYS A 59 -0.44 21.43 -10.59
C LYS A 59 -1.07 20.22 -9.87
N ILE A 60 -0.33 19.56 -8.98
CA ILE A 60 -0.82 18.42 -8.19
C ILE A 60 -1.63 18.91 -6.99
N GLU A 61 -1.18 19.98 -6.34
CA GLU A 61 -1.90 20.56 -5.19
C GLU A 61 -3.33 20.98 -5.53
N ARG A 62 -3.54 21.47 -6.77
CA ARG A 62 -4.86 21.84 -7.32
C ARG A 62 -5.72 20.66 -7.78
N MET A 63 -5.21 19.43 -7.77
CA MET A 63 -6.02 18.26 -8.13
C MET A 63 -7.06 17.98 -7.05
N ASP A 64 -8.28 17.66 -7.50
CA ASP A 64 -9.30 17.10 -6.63
C ASP A 64 -8.89 15.71 -6.12
N GLU A 65 -9.49 15.27 -5.02
CA GLU A 65 -9.14 14.01 -4.37
C GLU A 65 -9.32 12.79 -5.28
N TYR A 66 -10.36 12.77 -6.11
CA TYR A 66 -10.63 11.65 -7.01
C TYR A 66 -9.54 11.55 -8.09
N SER A 67 -9.22 12.66 -8.74
CA SER A 67 -8.18 12.72 -9.77
C SER A 67 -6.80 12.35 -9.21
N LEU A 68 -6.46 12.85 -8.02
CA LEU A 68 -5.19 12.53 -7.35
C LEU A 68 -5.11 11.03 -7.01
N ASN A 69 -6.15 10.46 -6.40
CA ASN A 69 -6.18 9.03 -6.06
C ASN A 69 -6.11 8.15 -7.33
N LYS A 70 -6.84 8.52 -8.38
CA LYS A 70 -6.82 7.79 -9.65
C LYS A 70 -5.43 7.80 -10.27
N ALA A 71 -4.78 8.96 -10.32
CA ALA A 71 -3.43 9.10 -10.86
C ALA A 71 -2.40 8.30 -10.04
N ALA A 72 -2.44 8.42 -8.71
CA ALA A 72 -1.53 7.68 -7.83
C ALA A 72 -1.76 6.16 -7.86
N ARG A 73 -3.00 5.71 -8.07
CA ARG A 73 -3.29 4.29 -8.26
C ARG A 73 -2.60 3.74 -9.51
N VAL A 74 -2.59 4.49 -10.62
CA VAL A 74 -1.85 4.10 -11.83
C VAL A 74 -0.35 3.96 -11.55
N VAL A 75 0.21 4.86 -10.73
CA VAL A 75 1.62 4.76 -10.28
C VAL A 75 1.83 3.48 -9.47
N PHE A 76 0.92 3.16 -8.55
CA PHE A 76 1.01 1.94 -7.75
C PHE A 76 0.81 0.65 -8.56
N ASP A 77 -0.08 0.66 -9.56
CA ASP A 77 -0.26 -0.48 -10.47
C ASP A 77 1.00 -0.70 -11.31
N SER A 78 1.68 0.38 -11.71
CA SER A 78 3.00 0.30 -12.36
C SER A 78 4.08 -0.25 -11.41
N PHE A 79 4.04 0.14 -10.13
CA PHE A 79 4.95 -0.38 -9.12
C PHE A 79 4.80 -1.89 -8.95
N LYS A 80 3.56 -2.38 -8.87
CA LYS A 80 3.27 -3.82 -8.79
C LYS A 80 3.72 -4.57 -10.05
N SER A 81 3.47 -4.01 -11.24
CA SER A 81 3.84 -4.68 -12.49
C SER A 81 5.36 -4.75 -12.70
N LEU A 82 6.11 -3.82 -12.10
CA LEU A 82 7.57 -3.87 -12.06
C LEU A 82 8.10 -4.96 -11.11
N ASP A 83 7.25 -5.55 -10.26
CA ASP A 83 7.52 -6.76 -9.48
C ASP A 83 8.87 -6.74 -8.74
N TYR A 84 9.13 -5.68 -7.97
CA TYR A 84 10.39 -5.56 -7.23
C TYR A 84 10.55 -6.61 -6.14
N VAL A 85 9.45 -7.21 -5.66
CA VAL A 85 9.49 -8.23 -4.62
C VAL A 85 10.25 -9.49 -5.07
N SER A 86 10.20 -9.84 -6.36
CA SER A 86 10.87 -11.02 -6.91
C SER A 86 12.29 -10.74 -7.45
N LYS A 87 12.69 -9.47 -7.50
CA LYS A 87 13.96 -9.02 -8.09
C LYS A 87 15.10 -9.05 -7.08
N PRO A 88 16.37 -9.13 -7.52
CA PRO A 88 17.51 -9.01 -6.62
C PRO A 88 17.57 -7.62 -6.00
N ALA A 89 18.14 -7.52 -4.79
CA ALA A 89 18.29 -6.29 -4.03
C ALA A 89 18.85 -5.10 -4.82
N SER A 90 19.82 -5.35 -5.71
CA SER A 90 20.42 -4.31 -6.58
C SER A 90 19.42 -3.64 -7.52
N SER A 91 18.26 -4.25 -7.77
CA SER A 91 17.17 -3.64 -8.54
C SER A 91 16.49 -2.51 -7.79
N LEU A 92 16.54 -2.50 -6.45
CA LEU A 92 15.98 -1.41 -5.65
C LEU A 92 16.79 -0.12 -5.80
N ASP A 93 18.09 -0.22 -6.10
CA ASP A 93 18.97 0.95 -6.25
C ASP A 93 18.83 1.64 -7.62
N LYS A 94 18.07 1.05 -8.55
CA LYS A 94 17.84 1.61 -9.88
C LYS A 94 17.06 2.91 -9.79
N ILE A 95 17.60 3.96 -10.42
CA ILE A 95 16.96 5.27 -10.58
C ILE A 95 16.11 5.23 -11.85
N GLU A 96 14.81 5.01 -11.69
CA GLU A 96 13.89 4.79 -12.84
C GLU A 96 12.51 5.41 -12.64
N TRP A 97 12.27 6.08 -11.51
CA TRP A 97 10.99 6.72 -11.21
C TRP A 97 11.03 8.22 -11.47
N HIS A 98 9.99 8.71 -12.14
CA HIS A 98 9.86 10.12 -12.50
C HIS A 98 9.44 10.94 -11.28
N THR A 99 9.96 12.16 -11.16
CA THR A 99 9.58 13.09 -10.10
C THR A 99 8.07 13.36 -10.10
N TRP A 100 7.42 13.45 -11.26
CA TRP A 100 5.97 13.58 -11.34
C TRP A 100 5.22 12.46 -10.60
N GLN A 101 5.66 11.21 -10.75
CA GLN A 101 5.04 10.06 -10.11
C GLN A 101 5.23 10.12 -8.59
N VAL A 102 6.45 10.45 -8.13
CA VAL A 102 6.74 10.59 -6.69
C VAL A 102 5.98 11.78 -6.09
N SER A 103 5.79 12.88 -6.81
CA SER A 103 5.00 14.01 -6.33
C SER A 103 3.53 13.65 -6.09
N LEU A 104 2.94 12.75 -6.89
CA LEU A 104 1.58 12.25 -6.65
C LEU A 104 1.50 11.44 -5.34
N ILE A 105 2.50 10.58 -5.09
CA ILE A 105 2.61 9.78 -3.86
C ILE A 105 2.78 10.72 -2.65
N MET A 106 3.69 11.68 -2.74
CA MET A 106 3.94 12.67 -1.68
C MET A 106 2.69 13.48 -1.33
N ALA A 107 1.90 13.87 -2.33
CA ALA A 107 0.66 14.59 -2.11
C ALA A 107 -0.38 13.77 -1.32
N LEU A 108 -0.42 12.44 -1.53
CA LEU A 108 -1.27 11.55 -0.74
C LEU A 108 -0.77 11.36 0.68
N ILE A 109 0.54 11.12 0.86
CA ILE A 109 1.17 11.03 2.17
C ILE A 109 0.91 12.30 2.99
N LYS A 110 1.12 13.49 2.39
CA LYS A 110 0.84 14.78 3.03
C LYS A 110 -0.60 14.90 3.52
N LYS A 111 -1.56 14.37 2.76
CA LYS A 111 -2.99 14.39 3.07
C LYS A 111 -3.43 13.25 4.00
N ASN A 112 -2.51 12.37 4.42
CA ASN A 112 -2.80 11.10 5.11
C ASN A 112 -3.87 10.27 4.38
N LYS A 113 -3.69 10.15 3.06
CA LYS A 113 -4.53 9.38 2.14
C LYS A 113 -3.68 8.29 1.50
N GLY A 114 -4.31 7.23 1.00
CA GLY A 114 -3.55 6.10 0.44
C GLY A 114 -4.15 4.72 0.60
N SER A 115 -5.40 4.61 1.03
CA SER A 115 -6.06 3.33 1.36
C SER A 115 -6.14 2.32 0.21
N PHE A 116 -5.77 2.69 -1.02
CA PHE A 116 -5.66 1.75 -2.13
C PHE A 116 -4.40 0.89 -2.07
N VAL A 117 -3.40 1.27 -1.26
CA VAL A 117 -2.22 0.44 -1.00
C VAL A 117 -2.61 -0.56 0.10
N PRO A 118 -2.75 -1.86 -0.22
CA PRO A 118 -3.14 -2.83 0.78
C PRO A 118 -1.99 -3.06 1.76
N ASN A 119 -2.32 -3.33 3.01
CA ASN A 119 -1.38 -3.80 4.01
C ASN A 119 -1.00 -5.26 3.71
N ASN A 120 -0.19 -5.48 2.68
CA ASN A 120 0.32 -6.78 2.27
C ASN A 120 1.83 -6.74 2.07
N ASN A 121 2.58 -7.48 2.89
CA ASN A 121 4.03 -7.57 2.81
C ASN A 121 4.51 -8.25 1.50
N GLU A 122 3.69 -9.11 0.88
CA GLU A 122 4.04 -9.81 -0.36
C GLU A 122 4.22 -8.89 -1.58
N LEU A 123 3.86 -7.60 -1.44
CA LEU A 123 4.06 -6.60 -2.49
C LEU A 123 5.43 -5.92 -2.44
N PHE A 124 6.21 -6.19 -1.40
CA PHE A 124 7.44 -5.46 -1.12
C PHE A 124 8.60 -6.44 -0.97
N HIS A 125 9.76 -6.05 -1.49
CA HIS A 125 11.00 -6.81 -1.33
C HIS A 125 11.35 -6.97 0.16
N GLU A 126 11.97 -8.09 0.53
CA GLU A 126 12.28 -8.44 1.94
C GLU A 126 13.05 -7.34 2.70
N LEU A 127 13.99 -6.67 2.02
CA LEU A 127 14.75 -5.53 2.55
C LEU A 127 13.86 -4.36 3.00
N ILE A 128 12.67 -4.22 2.42
CA ILE A 128 11.68 -3.21 2.81
C ILE A 128 10.80 -3.75 3.93
N THR A 129 10.36 -5.00 3.85
CA THR A 129 9.46 -5.59 4.87
C THR A 129 10.14 -5.82 6.22
N ASN A 130 11.45 -6.02 6.22
CA ASN A 130 12.26 -6.23 7.43
C ASN A 130 12.57 -4.93 8.18
N ILE A 131 12.17 -3.77 7.64
CA ILE A 131 12.35 -2.46 8.28
C ILE A 131 11.36 -2.32 9.45
N ASN A 132 11.88 -1.95 10.63
CA ASN A 132 11.03 -1.61 11.78
C ASN A 132 10.38 -0.22 11.61
N ASN A 133 9.31 0.07 12.37
CA ASN A 133 8.54 1.30 12.16
C ASN A 133 9.35 2.60 12.35
N ASP A 134 10.28 2.63 13.31
CA ASP A 134 11.12 3.82 13.55
C ASP A 134 12.06 4.08 12.38
N LEU A 135 12.67 3.02 11.84
CA LEU A 135 13.52 3.12 10.67
C LEU A 135 12.70 3.48 9.44
N LEU A 136 11.49 2.91 9.27
CA LEU A 136 10.58 3.24 8.17
C LEU A 136 10.26 4.74 8.19
N VAL A 137 9.86 5.28 9.35
CA VAL A 137 9.62 6.71 9.53
C VAL A 137 10.86 7.54 9.21
N ASN A 138 12.04 7.15 9.70
CA ASN A 138 13.27 7.89 9.43
C ASN A 138 13.64 7.88 7.93
N GLU A 139 13.50 6.75 7.25
CA GLU A 139 13.73 6.64 5.81
C GLU A 139 12.70 7.46 5.02
N THR A 140 11.41 7.40 5.36
CA THR A 140 10.38 8.25 4.75
C THR A 140 10.71 9.74 4.93
N GLN A 141 11.18 10.15 6.11
CA GLN A 141 11.59 11.55 6.35
C GLN A 141 12.79 11.95 5.48
N LYS A 142 13.79 11.07 5.29
CA LYS A 142 14.91 11.34 4.38
C LYS A 142 14.44 11.56 2.94
N ILE A 143 13.48 10.75 2.48
CA ILE A 143 12.89 10.89 1.14
C ILE A 143 12.11 12.20 1.04
N ILE A 144 11.34 12.58 2.06
CA ILE A 144 10.65 13.89 2.12
C ILE A 144 11.65 15.05 2.04
N ASN A 145 12.75 14.99 2.80
CA ASN A 145 13.77 16.03 2.76
C ASN A 145 14.44 16.11 1.38
N LYS A 146 14.75 14.96 0.77
CA LYS A 146 15.26 14.87 -0.60
C LYS A 146 14.26 15.50 -1.60
N PHE A 147 12.97 15.28 -1.41
CA PHE A 147 11.91 15.82 -2.26
C PHE A 147 11.84 17.34 -2.20
N ASN A 148 11.74 17.90 -0.99
CA ASN A 148 11.70 19.35 -0.79
C ASN A 148 12.94 20.06 -1.35
N ASN A 149 14.12 19.42 -1.28
CA ASN A 149 15.36 20.03 -1.76
C ASN A 149 15.53 19.97 -3.28
N LYS A 150 14.93 19.00 -3.97
CA LYS A 150 15.18 18.74 -5.38
C LYS A 150 14.03 19.13 -6.31
N VAL A 151 12.80 19.10 -5.81
CA VAL A 151 11.61 19.26 -6.65
C VAL A 151 11.21 20.73 -6.75
N ASP A 152 11.19 21.24 -7.98
CA ASP A 152 10.65 22.55 -8.27
C ASP A 152 9.12 22.50 -8.35
N VAL A 153 8.46 23.15 -7.40
CA VAL A 153 7.00 23.15 -7.26
C VAL A 153 6.25 23.89 -8.37
N PHE A 154 6.95 24.65 -9.20
CA PHE A 154 6.35 25.38 -10.32
C PHE A 154 6.34 24.57 -11.61
N LYS A 155 7.14 23.51 -11.70
CA LYS A 155 7.21 22.64 -12.89
C LYS A 155 5.94 21.82 -13.08
N GLY A 156 5.65 21.55 -14.36
CA GLY A 156 4.53 20.74 -14.79
C GLY A 156 4.81 19.26 -14.91
N ARG A 157 3.83 18.53 -15.44
CA ARG A 157 3.92 17.08 -15.65
C ARG A 157 5.04 16.76 -16.61
N GLU A 158 5.12 17.49 -17.71
CA GLU A 158 6.08 17.25 -18.79
C GLU A 158 7.51 17.37 -18.26
N GLU A 159 7.81 18.46 -17.55
CA GLU A 159 9.13 18.75 -17.01
C GLU A 159 9.49 17.80 -15.86
N LEU A 160 8.57 17.53 -14.93
CA LEU A 160 8.80 16.60 -13.82
C LEU A 160 8.79 15.12 -14.26
N SER A 161 8.32 14.81 -15.47
CA SER A 161 8.41 13.46 -16.04
C SER A 161 9.76 13.18 -16.68
N GLN A 162 10.53 14.21 -17.04
CA GLN A 162 11.91 14.06 -17.52
C GLN A 162 12.92 13.97 -16.37
N ASP A 163 12.52 14.35 -15.16
CA ASP A 163 13.34 14.30 -13.97
C ASP A 163 13.28 12.90 -13.32
N ILE A 164 14.16 12.00 -13.74
CA ILE A 164 14.24 10.61 -13.27
C ILE A 164 15.36 10.51 -12.22
N VAL A 165 15.02 10.75 -10.95
CA VAL A 165 15.99 10.85 -9.85
C VAL A 165 15.62 10.01 -8.62
N TRP A 166 14.55 9.22 -8.74
CA TRP A 166 13.99 8.41 -7.66
C TRP A 166 14.30 6.95 -7.87
N SER A 167 14.83 6.34 -6.81
CA SER A 167 15.14 4.91 -6.84
C SER A 167 13.89 4.08 -6.59
N SER A 168 13.91 2.84 -7.05
CA SER A 168 12.85 1.87 -6.76
C SER A 168 12.73 1.60 -5.25
N LYS A 169 13.84 1.74 -4.51
CA LYS A 169 13.86 1.74 -3.05
C LYS A 169 13.08 2.90 -2.46
N ASP A 170 13.31 4.13 -2.94
CA ASP A 170 12.58 5.33 -2.48
C ASP A 170 11.07 5.11 -2.63
N VAL A 171 10.63 4.69 -3.81
CA VAL A 171 9.21 4.45 -4.10
C VAL A 171 8.64 3.29 -3.28
N SER A 172 9.41 2.21 -3.10
CA SER A 172 9.00 1.08 -2.24
C SER A 172 8.76 1.52 -0.80
N ILE A 173 9.65 2.34 -0.23
CA ILE A 173 9.53 2.86 1.14
C ILE A 173 8.29 3.74 1.28
N LEU A 174 7.99 4.60 0.30
CA LEU A 174 6.80 5.46 0.34
C LEU A 174 5.50 4.64 0.31
N PHE A 175 5.40 3.65 -0.58
CA PHE A 175 4.22 2.77 -0.60
C PHE A 175 4.15 1.89 0.64
N TYR A 176 5.28 1.42 1.17
CA TYR A 176 5.29 0.63 2.39
C TYR A 176 4.84 1.44 3.60
N TYR A 177 5.25 2.71 3.66
CA TYR A 177 4.77 3.67 4.65
C TYR A 177 3.25 3.81 4.60
N MET A 178 2.68 4.05 3.40
CA MET A 178 1.23 4.15 3.21
C MET A 178 0.46 2.86 3.53
N ALA A 179 1.08 1.70 3.35
CA ALA A 179 0.46 0.41 3.67
C ALA A 179 0.28 0.20 5.19
N ARG A 180 1.10 0.87 6.01
CA ARG A 180 1.16 0.69 7.47
C ARG A 180 0.55 1.83 8.28
N HIS A 181 0.34 3.00 7.68
CA HIS A 181 -0.10 4.24 8.35
C HIS A 181 -1.25 4.91 7.61
#